data_AF-A0A7J2X0M8-F1
#
_entry.id   AF-A0A7J2X0M8-F1
#
_cell.length_a   1.000
_cell.length_b   1.000
_cell.length_c   1.000
_cell.angle_alpha   90.00
_cell.angle_beta   90.00
_cell.angle_gamma   90.00
#
_symmetry.space_group_name_H-M   'P 1'
#
loop_
_entity.id
_entity.type
_entity.pdbx_description
1 polymer ?
#
loop_
_entity_poly.entity_id
_entity_poly.type
_entity_poly.pdbx_seq_one_letter_code
_entity_poly.pdbx_strand_id
1 'polypeptide(L)'
;SYHDKLLLARYYTILDSIEKNISEHKIGQAGREIFYKLFDVFREYLKVAEKPNYILLKRLLRNYIKLLSLYAPLTAEDLWHNVLGEDSYISLETWPEVDRKYVNDIILLAHEYGSELRNDILHVYRLIPQPESKKKIIVMVASRWKWELIKDQINNKTFNISKFINDAVKMGVSNKAEAARVAGLIKKEWFGRYEKFRDLIKYWSQEDEINFIKTVFKDYIKHDIKDVELSVYDEENPPSETVFKKEPLPLYPAFVII
;
A
#
# COMPACT_ATOMS: atom_id res chain seq x y z
N SER A 1 -6.57 5.70 13.72
CA SER A 1 -6.76 4.53 12.84
C SER A 1 -5.52 4.26 11.99
N TYR A 2 -5.35 3.08 11.39
CA TYR A 2 -4.32 2.82 10.37
C TYR A 2 -4.49 3.79 9.19
N HIS A 3 -5.73 3.96 8.72
CA HIS A 3 -6.08 4.86 7.62
C HIS A 3 -5.71 6.32 7.90
N ASP A 4 -5.82 6.78 9.15
CA ASP A 4 -5.40 8.15 9.54
C ASP A 4 -3.89 8.34 9.41
N LYS A 5 -3.11 7.32 9.80
CA LYS A 5 -1.65 7.33 9.69
C LYS A 5 -1.24 7.32 8.21
N LEU A 6 -1.92 6.52 7.40
CA LEU A 6 -1.67 6.45 5.96
C LEU A 6 -2.02 7.78 5.27
N LEU A 7 -3.16 8.38 5.61
CA LEU A 7 -3.57 9.70 5.14
C LEU A 7 -2.49 10.75 5.44
N LEU A 8 -2.02 10.82 6.68
CA LEU A 8 -0.96 11.73 7.09
C LEU A 8 0.34 11.50 6.31
N ALA A 9 0.78 10.24 6.21
CA ALA A 9 2.00 9.91 5.50
C ALA A 9 1.94 10.31 4.03
N ARG A 10 0.86 9.93 3.32
CA ARG A 10 0.70 10.29 1.90
C ARG A 10 0.58 11.79 1.72
N TYR A 11 -0.22 12.47 2.54
CA TYR A 11 -0.41 13.91 2.47
C TYR A 11 0.92 14.67 2.61
N TYR A 12 1.69 14.37 3.66
CA TYR A 12 2.95 15.08 3.93
C TYR A 12 4.07 14.74 2.95
N THR A 13 4.13 13.50 2.44
CA THR A 13 5.05 13.14 1.35
C THR A 13 4.74 13.92 0.07
N ILE A 14 3.47 14.10 -0.28
CA ILE A 14 3.08 14.90 -1.45
C ILE A 14 3.35 16.38 -1.19
N LEU A 15 3.08 16.89 0.02
CA LEU A 15 3.39 18.28 0.38
C LEU A 15 4.88 18.59 0.25
N ASP A 16 5.77 17.71 0.74
CA ASP A 16 7.23 17.86 0.60
C ASP A 16 7.65 17.88 -0.89
N SER A 17 7.03 17.03 -1.72
CA SER A 17 7.23 17.03 -3.17
C SER A 17 6.74 18.34 -3.83
N ILE A 18 5.61 18.89 -3.38
CA ILE A 18 5.08 20.18 -3.87
C ILE A 18 6.03 21.32 -3.52
N GLU A 19 6.50 21.41 -2.28
CA GLU A 19 7.47 22.44 -1.86
C GLU A 19 8.76 22.36 -2.68
N LYS A 20 9.28 21.16 -2.90
CA LYS A 20 10.43 20.93 -3.77
C LYS A 20 10.17 21.38 -5.21
N ASN A 21 9.02 21.02 -5.78
CA ASN A 21 8.67 21.42 -7.14
C ASN A 21 8.53 22.95 -7.27
N ILE A 22 7.96 23.63 -6.28
CA ILE A 22 7.82 25.10 -6.29
C ILE A 22 9.19 25.78 -6.20
N SER A 23 10.05 25.37 -5.26
CA SER A 23 11.42 25.90 -5.11
C SER A 23 12.28 25.68 -6.36
N GLU A 24 12.09 24.57 -7.07
CA GLU A 24 12.74 24.28 -8.36
C GLU A 24 12.04 24.93 -9.57
N HIS A 25 11.06 25.82 -9.34
CA HIS A 25 10.28 26.53 -10.37
C HIS A 25 9.47 25.61 -11.31
N LYS A 26 9.19 24.38 -10.89
CA LYS A 26 8.37 23.39 -11.61
C LYS A 26 6.88 23.58 -11.29
N ILE A 27 6.37 24.80 -11.50
CA ILE A 27 5.01 25.21 -11.11
C ILE A 27 3.92 24.33 -11.74
N GLY A 28 4.07 23.92 -13.00
CA GLY A 28 3.12 23.02 -13.63
C GLY A 28 3.08 21.61 -12.99
N GLN A 29 4.21 21.14 -12.47
CA GLN A 29 4.28 19.86 -11.76
C GLN A 29 3.65 19.97 -10.37
N ALA A 30 3.99 21.01 -9.60
CA ALA A 30 3.36 21.28 -8.32
C ALA A 30 1.83 21.36 -8.42
N GLY A 31 1.32 22.04 -9.45
CA GLY A 31 -0.12 22.13 -9.71
C GLY A 31 -0.76 20.76 -9.93
N ARG A 32 -0.15 19.88 -10.74
CA ARG A 32 -0.66 18.51 -10.93
C ARG A 32 -0.69 17.71 -9.64
N GLU A 33 0.29 17.89 -8.76
CA GLU A 33 0.33 17.20 -7.47
C GLU A 33 -0.76 17.72 -6.52
N ILE A 34 -0.98 19.03 -6.49
CA ILE A 34 -2.06 19.64 -5.72
C ILE A 34 -3.42 19.15 -6.25
N PHE A 35 -3.73 19.39 -7.52
CA PHE A 35 -5.05 19.09 -8.07
C PHE A 35 -5.38 17.59 -8.09
N TYR A 36 -4.42 16.73 -8.41
CA TYR A 36 -4.69 15.31 -8.59
C TYR A 36 -4.22 14.45 -7.42
N LYS A 37 -2.95 14.55 -7.02
CA LYS A 37 -2.40 13.63 -6.01
C LYS A 37 -2.96 13.89 -4.62
N LEU A 38 -2.97 15.14 -4.14
CA LEU A 38 -3.55 15.47 -2.84
C LEU A 38 -5.05 15.22 -2.80
N PHE A 39 -5.78 15.57 -3.86
CA PHE A 39 -7.21 15.30 -3.94
C PHE A 39 -7.50 13.79 -3.88
N ASP A 40 -6.70 12.98 -4.58
CA ASP A 40 -6.85 11.52 -4.56
C ASP A 40 -6.62 10.93 -3.16
N VAL A 41 -5.67 11.47 -2.39
CA VAL A 41 -5.45 11.06 -0.99
C VAL A 41 -6.72 11.24 -0.15
N PHE A 42 -7.42 12.37 -0.29
CA PHE A 42 -8.70 12.58 0.40
C PHE A 42 -9.78 11.61 -0.07
N ARG A 43 -9.91 11.46 -1.40
CA ARG A 43 -10.89 10.56 -2.01
C ARG A 43 -10.72 9.12 -1.53
N GLU A 44 -9.49 8.63 -1.52
CA GLU A 44 -9.19 7.27 -1.09
C GLU A 44 -9.45 7.10 0.41
N TYR A 45 -9.00 8.04 1.24
CA TYR A 45 -9.25 7.97 2.68
C TYR A 45 -10.73 7.92 3.00
N LEU A 46 -11.55 8.79 2.39
CA LEU A 46 -13.00 8.79 2.56
C LEU A 46 -13.66 7.51 2.02
N LYS A 47 -13.06 6.89 1.00
CA LYS A 47 -13.55 5.62 0.47
C LYS A 47 -13.33 4.49 1.48
N VAL A 48 -12.16 4.39 2.11
CA VAL A 48 -11.76 3.22 2.92
C VAL A 48 -12.00 3.38 4.43
N ALA A 49 -12.12 4.61 4.94
CA ALA A 49 -12.33 4.85 6.36
C ALA A 49 -13.82 4.72 6.72
N GLU A 50 -14.20 3.62 7.39
CA GLU A 50 -15.58 3.43 7.89
C GLU A 50 -16.04 4.57 8.82
N LYS A 51 -15.13 5.11 9.63
CA LYS A 51 -15.37 6.26 10.52
C LYS A 51 -14.27 7.31 10.31
N PRO A 52 -14.44 8.26 9.37
CA PRO A 52 -13.44 9.28 9.09
C PRO A 52 -13.19 10.19 10.30
N ASN A 53 -11.93 10.54 10.51
CA ASN A 53 -11.54 11.55 11.50
C ASN A 53 -11.75 12.95 10.91
N TYR A 54 -12.92 13.54 11.16
CA TYR A 54 -13.29 14.85 10.61
C TYR A 54 -12.40 15.99 11.09
N ILE A 55 -11.81 15.90 12.29
CA ILE A 55 -10.88 16.93 12.80
C ILE A 55 -9.59 16.90 11.98
N LEU A 56 -9.05 15.70 11.74
CA LEU A 56 -7.89 15.52 10.88
C LEU A 56 -8.17 15.98 9.45
N LEU A 57 -9.30 15.57 8.88
CA LEU A 57 -9.71 15.97 7.53
C LEU A 57 -9.86 17.49 7.39
N LYS A 58 -10.55 18.15 8.32
CA LYS A 58 -10.71 19.62 8.30
C LYS A 58 -9.36 20.32 8.34
N ARG A 59 -8.42 19.84 9.16
CA ARG A 59 -7.06 20.38 9.24
C ARG A 59 -6.29 20.23 7.91
N LEU A 60 -6.32 19.04 7.31
CA LEU A 60 -5.62 18.80 6.04
C LEU A 60 -6.29 19.54 4.88
N LEU A 61 -7.62 19.63 4.88
CA LEU A 61 -8.38 20.39 3.88
C LEU A 61 -8.07 21.89 3.95
N ARG A 62 -7.94 22.44 5.16
CA ARG A 62 -7.47 23.81 5.38
C ARG A 62 -6.15 24.07 4.68
N ASN A 63 -5.17 23.18 4.89
CA ASN A 63 -3.87 23.28 4.24
C ASN A 63 -3.97 23.12 2.72
N TYR A 64 -4.77 22.16 2.24
CA TYR A 64 -5.01 21.97 0.82
C TYR A 64 -5.56 23.22 0.12
N ILE A 65 -6.53 23.91 0.74
CA ILE A 65 -7.11 25.14 0.20
C ILE A 65 -6.06 26.27 0.13
N LYS A 66 -5.15 26.36 1.10
CA LYS A 66 -4.00 27.28 1.02
C LYS A 66 -3.11 26.98 -0.18
N LEU A 67 -2.79 25.72 -0.47
CA LEU A 67 -2.01 25.33 -1.65
C LEU A 67 -2.74 25.65 -2.96
N LEU A 68 -4.06 25.46 -2.98
CA LEU A 68 -4.91 25.73 -4.13
C LEU A 68 -4.91 27.21 -4.52
N SER A 69 -4.76 28.12 -3.54
CA SER A 69 -4.75 29.58 -3.76
C SER A 69 -3.71 30.04 -4.80
N LEU A 70 -2.60 29.30 -4.94
CA LEU A 70 -1.55 29.59 -5.93
C LEU A 70 -2.06 29.46 -7.38
N TYR A 71 -3.08 28.64 -7.62
CA TYR A 71 -3.60 28.33 -8.96
C TYR A 71 -5.03 28.83 -9.17
N ALA A 72 -5.83 28.87 -8.12
CA ALA A 72 -7.24 29.27 -8.17
C ALA A 72 -7.59 30.16 -6.95
N PRO A 73 -7.04 31.39 -6.87
CA PRO A 73 -7.15 32.24 -5.69
C PRO A 73 -8.60 32.56 -5.32
N LEU A 74 -9.45 32.91 -6.29
CA LEU A 74 -10.85 33.24 -6.03
C LEU A 74 -11.62 32.04 -5.47
N THR A 75 -11.46 30.86 -6.08
CA THR A 75 -12.08 29.63 -5.58
C THR A 75 -11.56 29.24 -4.20
N ALA A 76 -10.26 29.41 -3.96
CA ALA A 76 -9.67 29.12 -2.66
C ALA A 76 -10.22 30.06 -1.57
N GLU A 77 -10.38 31.35 -1.86
CA GLU A 77 -10.99 32.35 -0.96
C GLU A 77 -12.45 31.99 -0.65
N ASP A 78 -13.23 31.63 -1.66
CA ASP A 78 -14.63 31.21 -1.49
C ASP A 78 -14.73 29.96 -0.60
N LEU A 79 -13.84 28.97 -0.80
CA LEU A 79 -13.79 27.76 0.05
C LEU A 79 -13.33 28.08 1.48
N TRP A 80 -12.37 28.99 1.63
CA TRP A 80 -11.83 29.42 2.91
C TRP A 80 -12.90 30.05 3.80
N HIS A 81 -13.65 31.01 3.26
CA HIS A 81 -14.72 31.67 4.00
C HIS A 81 -15.97 30.80 4.12
N ASN A 82 -16.48 30.25 3.02
CA ASN A 82 -17.82 29.65 3.01
C ASN A 82 -17.85 28.18 3.41
N VAL A 83 -16.74 27.44 3.27
CA VAL A 83 -16.67 26.01 3.63
C VAL A 83 -15.93 25.78 4.95
N LEU A 84 -14.81 26.47 5.18
CA LEU A 84 -14.06 26.33 6.42
C LEU A 84 -14.54 27.25 7.54
N GLY A 85 -15.15 28.38 7.19
CA GLY A 85 -15.64 29.39 8.12
C GLY A 85 -14.53 30.26 8.71
N GLU A 86 -13.48 30.52 7.93
CA GLU A 86 -12.37 31.38 8.37
C GLU A 86 -12.65 32.84 8.01
N ASP A 87 -12.25 33.79 8.86
CA ASP A 87 -12.51 35.22 8.64
C ASP A 87 -11.34 35.96 7.98
N SER A 88 -10.12 35.39 8.01
CA SER A 88 -8.92 35.98 7.40
C SER A 88 -8.92 35.81 5.89
N TYR A 89 -8.18 36.67 5.17
CA TYR A 89 -7.90 36.44 3.76
C TYR A 89 -6.82 35.37 3.60
N ILE A 90 -7.03 34.43 2.67
CA ILE A 90 -6.07 33.34 2.44
C ILE A 90 -4.71 33.85 1.96
N SER A 91 -4.69 35.02 1.29
CA SER A 91 -3.46 35.68 0.85
C SER A 91 -2.55 36.17 1.98
N LEU A 92 -3.09 36.29 3.21
CA LEU A 92 -2.36 36.67 4.42
C LEU A 92 -1.93 35.45 5.24
N GLU A 93 -2.37 34.26 4.85
CA GLU A 93 -2.09 33.02 5.58
C GLU A 93 -0.70 32.47 5.28
N THR A 94 -0.11 31.80 6.28
CA THR A 94 1.17 31.11 6.10
C THR A 94 1.02 29.86 5.25
N TRP A 95 2.06 29.58 4.45
CA TRP A 95 2.18 28.36 3.68
C TRP A 95 2.15 27.12 4.59
N PRO A 96 1.46 26.02 4.21
CA PRO A 96 1.43 24.81 5.03
C PRO A 96 2.81 24.18 5.20
N GLU A 97 3.21 23.90 6.44
CA GLU A 97 4.50 23.26 6.72
C GLU A 97 4.43 21.73 6.65
N VAL A 98 5.50 21.11 6.15
CA VAL A 98 5.68 19.66 6.15
C VAL A 98 6.03 19.15 7.55
N ASP A 99 5.14 18.37 8.15
CA ASP A 99 5.45 17.66 9.39
C ASP A 99 6.15 16.33 9.07
N ARG A 100 7.50 16.41 9.01
CA ARG A 100 8.39 15.30 8.62
C ARG A 100 8.23 14.05 9.49
N LYS A 101 7.68 14.15 10.71
CA LYS A 101 7.45 12.97 11.57
C LYS A 101 6.42 11.99 11.01
N TYR A 102 5.56 12.47 10.10
CA TYR A 102 4.56 11.64 9.44
C TYR A 102 5.04 11.06 8.11
N VAL A 103 6.16 11.55 7.56
CA VAL A 103 6.79 10.92 6.39
C VAL A 103 7.34 9.57 6.85
N ASN A 104 6.61 8.50 6.55
CA ASN A 104 6.90 7.16 7.01
C ASN A 104 6.93 6.22 5.80
N ASP A 105 8.14 5.81 5.42
CA ASP A 105 8.33 5.00 4.22
C ASP A 105 7.67 3.62 4.36
N ILE A 106 7.60 3.06 5.57
CA ILE A 106 7.06 1.71 5.80
C ILE A 106 5.55 1.65 5.57
N ILE A 107 4.78 2.62 6.08
CA ILE A 107 3.33 2.62 5.84
C ILE A 107 2.99 2.91 4.38
N LEU A 108 3.81 3.71 3.70
CA LEU A 108 3.67 3.99 2.27
C LEU A 108 3.97 2.73 1.43
N LEU A 109 5.06 2.02 1.75
CA LEU A 109 5.39 0.75 1.11
C LEU A 109 4.30 -0.31 1.35
N ALA A 110 3.75 -0.39 2.57
CA ALA A 110 2.65 -1.30 2.87
C ALA A 110 1.39 -0.97 2.05
N HIS A 111 1.08 0.32 1.88
CA HIS A 111 -0.03 0.76 1.04
C HIS A 111 0.22 0.47 -0.44
N GLU A 112 1.44 0.66 -0.94
CA GLU A 112 1.81 0.30 -2.31
C GLU A 112 1.69 -1.21 -2.54
N TYR A 113 2.18 -2.05 -1.61
CA TYR A 113 1.99 -3.50 -1.64
C TYR A 113 0.51 -3.88 -1.70
N GLY A 114 -0.32 -3.30 -0.82
CA GLY A 114 -1.76 -3.53 -0.83
C GLY A 114 -2.42 -3.07 -2.14
N SER A 115 -1.95 -1.97 -2.74
CA SER A 115 -2.45 -1.46 -4.01
C SER A 115 -2.11 -2.38 -5.18
N GLU A 116 -0.90 -2.97 -5.20
CA GLU A 116 -0.52 -3.96 -6.21
C GLU A 116 -1.36 -5.24 -6.09
N LEU A 117 -1.48 -5.78 -4.87
CA LEU A 117 -2.32 -6.97 -4.63
C LEU A 117 -3.77 -6.73 -5.03
N ARG A 118 -4.31 -5.54 -4.71
CA ARG A 118 -5.66 -5.10 -5.12
C ARG A 118 -5.78 -5.10 -6.64
N ASN A 119 -4.82 -4.51 -7.34
CA ASN A 119 -4.86 -4.42 -8.80
C ASN A 119 -4.78 -5.80 -9.46
N ASP A 120 -3.94 -6.69 -8.94
CA ASP A 120 -3.85 -8.08 -9.42
C ASP A 120 -5.17 -8.84 -9.23
N ILE A 121 -5.78 -8.72 -8.05
CA ILE A 121 -7.09 -9.31 -7.76
C ILE A 121 -8.16 -8.75 -8.69
N LEU A 122 -8.22 -7.42 -8.86
CA LEU A 122 -9.21 -6.79 -9.75
C LEU A 122 -9.02 -7.16 -11.22
N HIS A 123 -7.77 -7.37 -11.65
CA HIS A 123 -7.48 -7.83 -12.99
C HIS A 123 -8.07 -9.23 -13.21
N VAL A 124 -7.79 -10.18 -12.31
CA VAL A 124 -8.36 -11.54 -12.37
C VAL A 124 -9.89 -11.50 -12.24
N TYR A 125 -10.41 -10.70 -11.32
CA TYR A 125 -11.84 -10.56 -11.06
C TYR A 125 -12.63 -10.16 -12.31
N ARG A 126 -12.08 -9.28 -13.15
CA ARG A 126 -12.72 -8.81 -14.39
C ARG A 126 -12.79 -9.89 -15.48
N LEU A 127 -11.93 -10.91 -15.40
CA LEU A 127 -11.88 -12.02 -16.37
C LEU A 127 -12.85 -13.14 -16.02
N ILE A 128 -13.31 -13.20 -14.76
CA ILE A 128 -14.23 -14.24 -14.29
C ILE A 128 -15.67 -13.82 -14.64
N PRO A 129 -16.49 -14.71 -15.23
CA PRO A 129 -17.92 -14.47 -15.39
C PRO A 129 -18.54 -14.06 -14.05
N GLN A 130 -19.27 -12.95 -13.99
CA GLN A 130 -19.80 -12.44 -12.74
C GLN A 130 -21.00 -13.31 -12.30
N PRO A 131 -20.86 -14.20 -11.29
CA PRO A 131 -21.98 -14.98 -10.80
C PRO A 131 -22.90 -14.08 -9.97
N GLU A 132 -24.15 -14.48 -9.82
CA GLU A 132 -25.13 -13.79 -8.95
C GLU A 132 -24.85 -14.00 -7.44
N SER A 133 -23.95 -14.93 -7.09
CA SER A 133 -23.66 -15.32 -5.70
C SER A 133 -22.50 -14.55 -5.05
N LYS A 134 -22.45 -14.59 -3.72
CA LYS A 134 -21.34 -14.10 -2.89
C LYS A 134 -20.01 -14.69 -3.35
N LYS A 135 -19.02 -13.85 -3.60
CA LYS A 135 -17.67 -14.27 -4.05
C LYS A 135 -16.73 -14.45 -2.88
N LYS A 136 -15.85 -15.45 -2.96
CA LYS A 136 -14.82 -15.68 -1.95
C LYS A 136 -13.43 -15.47 -2.54
N ILE A 137 -12.68 -14.55 -1.95
CA ILE A 137 -11.26 -14.35 -2.25
C ILE A 137 -10.48 -15.08 -1.17
N ILE A 138 -9.71 -16.08 -1.59
CA ILE A 138 -8.82 -16.82 -0.72
C ILE A 138 -7.40 -16.38 -1.04
N VAL A 139 -6.71 -15.82 -0.05
CA VAL A 139 -5.31 -15.38 -0.14
C VAL A 139 -4.44 -16.33 0.68
N MET A 140 -3.35 -16.80 0.09
CA MET A 140 -2.34 -17.65 0.72
C MET A 140 -1.03 -16.89 0.84
N VAL A 141 -0.57 -16.75 2.07
CA VAL A 141 0.68 -16.08 2.43
C VAL A 141 1.81 -17.09 2.51
N ALA A 142 3.02 -16.67 2.13
CA ALA A 142 4.21 -17.50 2.15
C ALA A 142 4.53 -18.04 3.55
N SER A 143 5.14 -19.22 3.62
CA SER A 143 5.59 -19.87 4.86
C SER A 143 6.62 -19.05 5.65
N ARG A 144 6.77 -19.36 6.94
CA ARG A 144 7.72 -18.67 7.84
C ARG A 144 9.15 -18.77 7.36
N TRP A 145 9.56 -19.95 6.90
CA TRP A 145 10.93 -20.17 6.43
C TRP A 145 11.28 -19.30 5.22
N LYS A 146 10.34 -19.05 4.30
CA LYS A 146 10.56 -18.14 3.16
C LYS A 146 10.81 -16.72 3.63
N TRP A 147 10.06 -16.27 4.63
CA TRP A 147 10.19 -14.96 5.26
C TRP A 147 11.52 -14.78 6.01
N GLU A 148 12.00 -15.80 6.72
CA GLU A 148 13.29 -15.75 7.43
C GLU A 148 14.46 -15.72 6.45
N LEU A 149 14.48 -16.62 5.46
CA LEU A 149 15.60 -16.67 4.51
C LEU A 149 15.70 -15.45 3.61
N ILE A 150 14.57 -14.85 3.21
CA ILE A 150 14.63 -13.64 2.40
C ILE A 150 15.23 -12.48 3.20
N LYS A 151 14.91 -12.35 4.49
CA LYS A 151 15.48 -11.33 5.39
C LYS A 151 17.01 -11.41 5.44
N ASP A 152 17.55 -12.62 5.47
CA ASP A 152 19.00 -12.85 5.46
C ASP A 152 19.67 -12.50 4.13
N GLN A 153 18.90 -12.47 3.03
CA GLN A 153 19.41 -12.19 1.70
C GLN A 153 19.19 -10.75 1.25
N ILE A 154 18.19 -10.05 1.78
CA ILE A 154 17.90 -8.67 1.37
C ILE A 154 19.00 -7.68 1.73
N ASN A 155 19.97 -7.98 2.60
CA ASN A 155 21.09 -7.07 2.84
C ASN A 155 22.28 -7.32 1.89
N ASN A 156 22.24 -8.41 1.12
CA ASN A 156 23.29 -8.74 0.19
C ASN A 156 23.17 -7.91 -1.10
N LYS A 157 24.31 -7.59 -1.72
CA LYS A 157 24.34 -6.90 -3.03
C LYS A 157 23.69 -7.74 -4.13
N THR A 158 23.75 -9.06 -4.00
CA THR A 158 23.17 -10.01 -4.95
C THR A 158 22.54 -11.18 -4.21
N PHE A 159 21.45 -11.71 -4.77
CA PHE A 159 20.78 -12.88 -4.23
C PHE A 159 21.64 -14.14 -4.45
N ASN A 160 22.00 -14.82 -3.36
CA ASN A 160 22.79 -16.03 -3.41
C ASN A 160 21.90 -17.29 -3.35
N ILE A 161 21.61 -17.85 -4.51
CA ILE A 161 20.77 -19.05 -4.68
C ILE A 161 21.31 -20.23 -3.87
N SER A 162 22.61 -20.53 -3.99
CA SER A 162 23.21 -21.71 -3.35
C SER A 162 23.14 -21.61 -1.83
N LYS A 163 23.39 -20.42 -1.28
CA LYS A 163 23.25 -20.15 0.16
C LYS A 163 21.79 -20.32 0.61
N PHE A 164 20.83 -19.72 -0.11
CA PHE A 164 19.41 -19.84 0.19
C PHE A 164 18.95 -21.30 0.24
N ILE A 165 19.33 -22.12 -0.75
CA ILE A 165 18.97 -23.55 -0.78
C ILE A 165 19.56 -24.29 0.41
N ASN A 166 20.83 -24.07 0.73
CA ASN A 166 21.48 -24.74 1.85
C ASN A 166 20.86 -24.35 3.19
N ASP A 167 20.52 -23.07 3.37
CA ASP A 167 19.91 -22.58 4.61
C ASP A 167 18.46 -23.08 4.74
N ALA A 168 17.70 -23.18 3.64
CA ALA A 168 16.37 -23.82 3.64
C ALA A 168 16.41 -25.28 4.09
N VAL A 169 17.38 -26.06 3.61
CA VAL A 169 17.56 -27.46 4.03
C VAL A 169 17.89 -27.55 5.52
N LYS A 170 18.71 -26.63 6.06
CA LYS A 170 19.01 -26.57 7.51
C LYS A 170 17.78 -26.25 8.35
N MET A 171 16.85 -25.46 7.81
CA MET A 171 15.56 -25.14 8.46
C MET A 171 14.53 -26.27 8.37
N GLY A 172 14.89 -27.42 7.80
CA GLY A 172 14.03 -28.61 7.75
C GLY A 172 13.21 -28.75 6.46
N VAL A 173 13.45 -27.91 5.44
CA VAL A 173 12.82 -28.11 4.12
C VAL A 173 13.33 -29.42 3.53
N SER A 174 12.45 -30.43 3.51
CA SER A 174 12.83 -31.82 3.24
C SER A 174 13.24 -32.05 1.78
N ASN A 175 12.76 -31.20 0.85
CA ASN A 175 13.00 -31.34 -0.57
C ASN A 175 13.92 -30.24 -1.12
N LYS A 176 15.14 -30.62 -1.49
CA LYS A 176 16.11 -29.69 -2.10
C LYS A 176 15.63 -29.11 -3.44
N ALA A 177 14.84 -29.86 -4.21
CA ALA A 177 14.28 -29.38 -5.48
C ALA A 177 13.22 -28.29 -5.24
N GLU A 178 12.44 -28.40 -4.16
CA GLU A 178 11.51 -27.37 -3.73
C GLU A 178 12.26 -26.08 -3.36
N ALA A 179 13.27 -26.18 -2.50
CA ALA A 179 14.12 -25.05 -2.12
C ALA A 179 14.76 -24.38 -3.36
N ALA A 180 15.24 -25.16 -4.32
CA ALA A 180 15.81 -24.64 -5.57
C ALA A 180 14.78 -23.91 -6.44
N ARG A 181 13.57 -24.45 -6.55
CA ARG A 181 12.46 -23.81 -7.29
C ARG A 181 12.06 -22.48 -6.63
N VAL A 182 11.90 -22.45 -5.31
CA VAL A 182 11.58 -21.24 -4.55
C VAL A 182 12.70 -20.20 -4.71
N ALA A 183 13.97 -20.60 -4.62
CA ALA A 183 15.10 -19.69 -4.84
C ALA A 183 15.09 -19.08 -6.24
N GLY A 184 14.77 -19.87 -7.27
CA GLY A 184 14.62 -19.37 -8.65
C GLY A 184 13.50 -18.34 -8.77
N LEU A 185 12.35 -18.59 -8.12
CA LEU A 185 11.22 -17.65 -8.10
C LEU A 185 11.54 -16.37 -7.33
N ILE A 186 12.19 -16.46 -6.17
CA ILE A 186 12.63 -15.28 -5.41
C ILE A 186 13.59 -14.43 -6.23
N LYS A 187 14.56 -15.05 -6.92
CA LYS A 187 15.47 -14.31 -7.79
C LYS A 187 14.74 -13.57 -8.92
N LYS A 188 13.76 -14.22 -9.55
CA LYS A 188 13.04 -13.68 -10.70
C LYS A 188 12.00 -12.62 -10.30
N GLU A 189 11.10 -12.98 -9.41
CA GLU A 189 9.96 -12.15 -9.03
C GLU A 189 10.37 -11.15 -7.95
N TRP A 190 11.07 -11.60 -6.90
CA TRP A 190 11.36 -10.76 -5.74
C TRP A 190 12.47 -9.74 -5.99
N PHE A 191 13.66 -10.21 -6.38
CA PHE A 191 14.79 -9.34 -6.75
C PHE A 191 14.62 -8.68 -8.13
N GLY A 192 13.51 -8.93 -8.81
CA GLY A 192 13.12 -8.24 -10.04
C GLY A 192 12.07 -7.17 -9.79
N ARG A 193 10.84 -7.61 -9.53
CA ARG A 193 9.65 -6.73 -9.43
C ARG A 193 9.43 -6.20 -8.01
N TYR A 194 9.62 -7.04 -6.99
CA TYR A 194 9.29 -6.70 -5.60
C TYR A 194 10.46 -6.12 -4.79
N GLU A 195 11.60 -5.84 -5.41
CA GLU A 195 12.79 -5.30 -4.73
C GLU A 195 12.50 -3.94 -4.08
N LYS A 196 11.57 -3.17 -4.62
CA LYS A 196 11.10 -1.91 -4.01
C LYS A 196 10.54 -2.09 -2.59
N PHE A 197 10.08 -3.28 -2.23
CA PHE A 197 9.59 -3.60 -0.88
C PHE A 197 10.69 -4.13 0.06
N ARG A 198 11.97 -3.99 -0.32
CA ARG A 198 13.14 -4.37 0.51
C ARG A 198 13.06 -3.86 1.93
N ASP A 199 12.72 -2.59 2.11
CA ASP A 199 12.64 -2.02 3.44
C ASP A 199 11.44 -2.55 4.21
N LEU A 200 10.31 -2.82 3.56
CA LEU A 200 9.16 -3.43 4.21
C LEU A 200 9.49 -4.83 4.76
N ILE A 201 10.25 -5.64 4.02
CA ILE A 201 10.70 -6.96 4.51
C ILE A 201 11.55 -6.87 5.77
N LYS A 202 12.34 -5.82 5.96
CA LYS A 202 13.17 -5.68 7.17
C LYS A 202 12.30 -5.63 8.43
N TYR A 203 11.11 -5.05 8.33
CA TYR A 203 10.23 -4.81 9.47
C TYR A 203 9.05 -5.76 9.56
N TRP A 204 8.64 -6.39 8.45
CA TRP A 204 7.50 -7.30 8.43
C TRP A 204 7.91 -8.76 8.56
N SER A 205 7.05 -9.53 9.20
CA SER A 205 7.05 -10.99 9.22
C SER A 205 5.84 -11.53 8.47
N GLN A 206 5.75 -12.86 8.39
CA GLN A 206 4.55 -13.54 7.90
C GLN A 206 3.29 -13.08 8.65
N GLU A 207 3.37 -12.96 9.97
CA GLU A 207 2.23 -12.57 10.81
C GLU A 207 1.78 -11.14 10.52
N ASP A 208 2.73 -10.24 10.22
CA ASP A 208 2.42 -8.86 9.83
C ASP A 208 1.70 -8.80 8.48
N GLU A 209 2.14 -9.59 7.48
CA GLU A 209 1.46 -9.69 6.19
C GLU A 209 0.03 -10.23 6.36
N ILE A 210 -0.14 -11.32 7.12
CA ILE A 210 -1.46 -11.89 7.42
C ILE A 210 -2.35 -10.84 8.11
N ASN A 211 -1.83 -10.15 9.12
CA ASN A 211 -2.56 -9.12 9.85
C ASN A 211 -2.94 -7.95 8.94
N PHE A 212 -2.03 -7.48 8.11
CA PHE A 212 -2.31 -6.43 7.14
C PHE A 212 -3.43 -6.83 6.18
N ILE A 213 -3.38 -8.05 5.62
CA ILE A 213 -4.40 -8.51 4.68
C ILE A 213 -5.76 -8.63 5.37
N LYS A 214 -5.80 -9.21 6.58
CA LYS A 214 -7.04 -9.40 7.35
C LYS A 214 -7.64 -8.08 7.86
N THR A 215 -6.83 -7.07 8.17
CA THR A 215 -7.29 -5.86 8.86
C THR A 215 -7.39 -4.63 7.97
N VAL A 216 -6.44 -4.43 7.06
CA VAL A 216 -6.34 -3.23 6.22
C VAL A 216 -6.81 -3.55 4.80
N PHE A 217 -6.23 -4.57 4.17
CA PHE A 217 -6.52 -4.89 2.77
C PHE A 217 -7.99 -5.25 2.52
N LYS A 218 -8.66 -5.86 3.51
CA LYS A 218 -10.11 -6.12 3.44
C LYS A 218 -10.92 -4.87 3.12
N ASP A 219 -10.50 -3.70 3.62
CA ASP A 219 -11.23 -2.46 3.44
C ASP A 219 -11.09 -2.01 1.98
N TYR A 220 -9.89 -2.14 1.40
CA TYR A 220 -9.66 -1.85 -0.01
C TYR A 220 -10.58 -2.67 -0.91
N ILE A 221 -10.66 -3.98 -0.67
CA ILE A 221 -11.43 -4.92 -1.51
C ILE A 221 -12.94 -4.75 -1.36
N LYS A 222 -13.45 -4.55 -0.13
CA LYS A 222 -14.89 -4.37 0.14
C LYS A 222 -15.51 -3.26 -0.71
N HIS A 223 -14.76 -2.20 -1.01
CA HIS A 223 -15.28 -1.08 -1.79
C HIS A 223 -15.23 -1.30 -3.31
N ASP A 224 -14.47 -2.26 -3.79
CA ASP A 224 -14.35 -2.53 -5.22
C ASP A 224 -15.20 -3.69 -5.69
N ILE A 225 -15.41 -4.68 -4.81
CA ILE A 225 -16.18 -5.87 -5.08
C ILE A 225 -17.29 -5.96 -4.03
N LYS A 226 -18.54 -5.87 -4.49
CA LYS A 226 -19.72 -6.06 -3.64
C LYS A 226 -19.82 -7.52 -3.19
N ASP A 227 -20.29 -7.72 -1.97
CA ASP A 227 -20.59 -9.04 -1.40
C ASP A 227 -19.44 -10.06 -1.50
N VAL A 228 -18.24 -9.60 -1.12
CA VAL A 228 -17.01 -10.41 -1.13
C VAL A 228 -16.59 -10.84 0.27
N GLU A 229 -16.21 -12.10 0.41
CA GLU A 229 -15.58 -12.64 1.60
C GLU A 229 -14.08 -12.82 1.37
N LEU A 230 -13.26 -12.22 2.24
CA LEU A 230 -11.80 -12.38 2.22
C LEU A 230 -11.38 -13.38 3.29
N SER A 231 -10.74 -14.47 2.88
CA SER A 231 -10.11 -15.44 3.78
C SER A 231 -8.61 -15.46 3.55
N VAL A 232 -7.83 -15.50 4.62
CA VAL A 232 -6.36 -15.49 4.57
C VAL A 232 -5.83 -16.72 5.27
N TYR A 233 -5.01 -17.48 4.55
CA TYR A 233 -4.33 -18.68 5.00
C TYR A 233 -2.81 -18.50 4.86
N ASP A 234 -2.06 -19.31 5.57
CA ASP A 234 -0.61 -19.49 5.38
C ASP A 234 -0.33 -20.85 4.72
N GLU A 235 0.83 -20.98 4.08
CA GLU A 235 1.24 -22.22 3.43
C GLU A 235 1.39 -23.41 4.39
N GLU A 236 1.57 -23.17 5.69
CA GLU A 236 1.73 -24.22 6.69
C GLU A 236 0.36 -24.83 7.07
N ASN A 237 -0.71 -24.04 6.91
CA ASN A 237 -2.10 -24.42 7.16
C ASN A 237 -3.00 -24.09 5.94
N PRO A 238 -2.81 -24.76 4.80
CA PRO A 238 -3.53 -24.44 3.58
C PRO A 238 -5.01 -24.86 3.65
N PRO A 239 -5.90 -24.23 2.88
CA PRO A 239 -7.30 -24.65 2.77
C PRO A 239 -7.40 -26.03 2.10
N SER A 240 -8.30 -26.90 2.61
CA SER A 240 -8.39 -28.30 2.22
C SER A 240 -8.78 -28.55 0.74
N GLU A 241 -9.51 -27.64 0.11
CA GLU A 241 -10.13 -27.84 -1.20
C GLU A 241 -9.72 -26.81 -2.26
N THR A 242 -8.74 -25.94 -1.98
CA THR A 242 -8.33 -24.88 -2.92
C THR A 242 -6.94 -25.10 -3.48
N VAL A 243 -6.85 -25.15 -4.81
CA VAL A 243 -5.57 -25.28 -5.52
C VAL A 243 -5.09 -23.91 -6.00
N PHE A 244 -3.91 -23.50 -5.54
CA PHE A 244 -3.26 -22.28 -5.98
C PHE A 244 -2.36 -22.56 -7.20
N LYS A 245 -2.50 -21.76 -8.25
CA LYS A 245 -1.64 -21.86 -9.45
C LYS A 245 -0.26 -21.24 -9.26
N LYS A 246 -0.15 -20.30 -8.32
CA LYS A 246 1.08 -19.56 -8.02
C LYS A 246 1.62 -19.99 -6.68
N GLU A 247 2.94 -20.09 -6.61
CA GLU A 247 3.67 -20.19 -5.34
C GLU A 247 3.67 -18.83 -4.64
N PRO A 248 3.23 -18.73 -3.38
CA PRO A 248 3.34 -17.49 -2.62
C PRO A 248 4.79 -17.26 -2.17
N LEU A 249 5.20 -16.00 -2.23
CA LEU A 249 6.45 -15.50 -1.71
C LEU A 249 6.17 -14.34 -0.73
N PRO A 250 7.11 -13.95 0.14
CA PRO A 250 6.96 -12.80 1.03
C PRO A 250 6.52 -11.55 0.26
N LEU A 251 5.43 -10.89 0.67
CA LEU A 251 4.85 -9.72 -0.04
C LEU A 251 4.43 -10.00 -1.50
N TYR A 252 4.27 -11.27 -1.86
CA TYR A 252 3.72 -11.71 -3.15
C TYR A 252 2.84 -12.94 -2.89
N PRO A 253 1.68 -12.75 -2.25
CA PRO A 253 0.81 -13.84 -1.89
C PRO A 253 0.14 -14.44 -3.13
N ALA A 254 -0.22 -15.71 -3.04
CA ALA A 254 -1.05 -16.37 -4.03
C ALA A 254 -2.52 -16.11 -3.69
N PHE A 255 -3.39 -16.01 -4.69
CA PHE A 255 -4.82 -15.87 -4.45
C PHE A 255 -5.65 -16.64 -5.47
N VAL A 256 -6.88 -16.97 -5.06
CA VAL A 256 -7.91 -17.56 -5.90
C VAL A 256 -9.23 -16.83 -5.61
N ILE A 257 -10.03 -16.63 -6.65
CA ILE A 257 -11.38 -16.06 -6.57
C ILE A 257 -12.35 -17.17 -6.97
N ILE A 258 -13.29 -17.48 -6.08
CA ILE A 258 -14.32 -18.52 -6.23
C ILE A 258 -15.70 -17.87 -6.18
#